data_AF-A0A6A4WFS6-F1
#
_entry.id   AF-A0A6A4WFS6-F1
#
_cell.length_a   1.000
_cell.length_b   1.000
_cell.length_c   1.000
_cell.angle_alpha   90.00
_cell.angle_beta   90.00
_cell.angle_gamma   90.00
#
_symmetry.space_group_name_H-M   'P 1'
#
loop_
_entity.id
_entity.type
_entity.pdbx_description
1 polymer ?
#
loop_
_entity_poly.entity_id
_entity_poly.type
_entity_poly.pdbx_seq_one_letter_code
_entity_poly.pdbx_strand_id
1 'polypeptide(L)'
;MFNLAKKGHAAVDVKKSIQKILDTKKDSATRLKHLRIILENVDLVEARYIFETHYSHIYYLFYDVFAATEAGVKIKPHRVHREDVESVLYILEHILLLLPELLQQRWQLHSLTRVMRTLLHPGNILRLRREAMRMFVIWFQEVGEQASEELLAIFATLVPGFPAPASQQTAPRPPRAHPDHKLVGPVDVVPILPPQGSEKTPDDLTRFFLECLMDNMVTQLTRIEWKDKANHVRCFNFLFDNFKQFYLPHIFPDFNWHTNLYKPALSLPELRRQLSPMASSVDGAPRPADRLVACRVVVIRWVANFVHAPLSRRGEQAPSGPGPGHHGQQSG
;
A
#
# COMPACT_ATOMS: atom_id res chain seq x y z
N MET A 1 20.25 -14.22 -36.25
CA MET A 1 20.05 -15.64 -35.86
C MET A 1 20.22 -15.92 -34.36
N PHE A 2 21.08 -15.21 -33.61
CA PHE A 2 21.31 -15.50 -32.18
C PHE A 2 20.14 -15.21 -31.21
N ASN A 3 19.17 -14.36 -31.57
CA ASN A 3 18.03 -14.03 -30.70
C ASN A 3 16.85 -15.01 -30.77
N LEU A 4 16.69 -15.78 -31.86
CA LEU A 4 15.59 -16.76 -31.95
C LEU A 4 15.87 -18.03 -31.12
N ALA A 5 17.12 -18.50 -31.10
CA ALA A 5 17.50 -19.70 -30.34
C ALA A 5 17.38 -19.48 -28.82
N LYS A 6 17.79 -18.31 -28.31
CA LYS A 6 17.61 -17.93 -26.90
C LYS A 6 16.12 -17.88 -26.50
N LYS A 7 15.26 -17.33 -27.36
CA LYS A 7 13.81 -17.24 -27.12
C LYS A 7 13.16 -18.62 -27.09
N GLY A 8 13.60 -19.55 -27.94
CA GLY A 8 13.14 -20.94 -27.94
C GLY A 8 13.54 -21.73 -26.67
N HIS A 9 14.78 -21.58 -26.20
CA HIS A 9 15.23 -22.22 -24.95
C HIS A 9 14.49 -21.68 -23.72
N ALA A 10 14.33 -20.35 -23.61
CA ALA A 10 13.59 -19.73 -22.52
C ALA A 10 12.13 -20.21 -22.46
N ALA A 11 11.44 -20.31 -23.61
CA ALA A 11 10.06 -20.81 -23.67
C ALA A 11 9.93 -22.28 -23.21
N VAL A 12 10.91 -23.14 -23.57
CA VAL A 12 10.95 -24.53 -23.10
C VAL A 12 11.17 -24.61 -21.59
N ASP A 13 12.02 -23.73 -21.04
CA ASP A 13 12.32 -23.67 -19.61
C ASP A 13 11.15 -23.10 -18.78
N VAL A 14 10.38 -22.16 -19.33
CA VAL A 14 9.12 -21.67 -18.73
C VAL A 14 8.09 -22.79 -18.65
N LYS A 15 7.86 -23.53 -19.75
CA LYS A 15 6.91 -24.65 -19.75
C LYS A 15 7.26 -25.74 -18.73
N LYS A 16 8.54 -26.09 -18.62
CA LYS A 16 9.02 -27.02 -17.58
C LYS A 16 8.83 -26.45 -16.17
N SER A 17 9.10 -25.16 -15.98
CA SER A 17 8.91 -24.49 -14.69
C SER A 17 7.45 -24.47 -14.28
N ILE A 18 6.51 -24.26 -15.22
CA ILE A 18 5.06 -24.36 -14.96
C ILE A 18 4.70 -25.75 -14.43
N GLN A 19 5.20 -26.82 -15.06
CA GLN A 19 4.98 -28.18 -14.55
C GLN A 19 5.51 -28.37 -13.12
N LYS A 20 6.64 -27.72 -12.78
CA LYS A 20 7.22 -27.80 -11.43
C LYS A 20 6.40 -27.06 -10.38
N ILE A 21 5.82 -25.91 -10.69
CA ILE A 21 4.92 -25.22 -9.75
C ILE A 21 3.61 -26.00 -9.52
N LEU A 22 3.14 -26.75 -10.53
CA LEU A 22 1.92 -27.55 -10.45
C LEU A 22 2.12 -28.90 -9.74
N ASP A 23 3.36 -29.40 -9.65
CA ASP A 23 3.68 -30.65 -8.96
C ASP A 23 3.63 -30.48 -7.43
N THR A 24 2.50 -30.84 -6.83
CA THR A 24 2.27 -30.76 -5.37
C THR A 24 3.14 -31.71 -4.56
N LYS A 25 3.87 -32.64 -5.19
CA LYS A 25 4.85 -33.50 -4.51
C LYS A 25 6.18 -32.77 -4.27
N LYS A 26 6.40 -31.61 -4.91
CA LYS A 26 7.58 -30.77 -4.68
C LYS A 26 7.36 -29.87 -3.47
N ASP A 27 8.42 -29.66 -2.69
CA ASP A 27 8.43 -28.70 -1.61
C ASP A 27 8.20 -27.25 -2.11
N SER A 28 7.77 -26.38 -1.19
CA SER A 28 7.46 -24.99 -1.50
C SER A 28 8.70 -24.19 -1.93
N ALA A 29 9.89 -24.47 -1.41
CA ALA A 29 11.13 -23.79 -1.81
C ALA A 29 11.45 -24.04 -3.30
N THR A 30 11.32 -25.28 -3.76
CA THR A 30 11.52 -25.67 -5.16
C THR A 30 10.47 -25.05 -6.06
N ARG A 31 9.20 -25.10 -5.67
CA ARG A 31 8.09 -24.50 -6.44
C ARG A 31 8.25 -22.98 -6.55
N LEU A 32 8.64 -22.31 -5.47
CA LEU A 32 8.95 -20.88 -5.45
C LEU A 32 10.10 -20.52 -6.38
N LYS A 33 11.19 -21.31 -6.39
CA LYS A 33 12.30 -21.10 -7.33
C LYS A 33 11.81 -21.12 -8.78
N HIS A 34 10.95 -22.07 -9.13
CA HIS A 34 10.38 -22.14 -10.49
C HIS A 34 9.40 -21.00 -10.80
N LEU A 35 8.63 -20.51 -9.81
CA LEU A 35 7.81 -19.32 -9.99
C LEU A 35 8.65 -18.07 -10.30
N ARG A 36 9.77 -17.87 -9.60
CA ARG A 36 10.73 -16.78 -9.88
C ARG A 36 11.31 -16.89 -11.30
N ILE A 37 11.74 -18.09 -11.71
CA ILE A 37 12.24 -18.35 -13.06
C ILE A 37 11.19 -17.94 -14.11
N ILE A 38 9.92 -18.28 -13.90
CA ILE A 38 8.86 -17.89 -14.85
C ILE A 38 8.78 -16.38 -14.94
N LEU A 39 8.63 -15.68 -13.81
CA LEU A 39 8.46 -14.23 -13.76
C LEU A 39 9.65 -13.44 -14.31
N GLU A 40 10.86 -14.02 -14.27
CA GLU A 40 12.07 -13.43 -14.86
C GLU A 40 12.17 -13.63 -16.39
N ASN A 41 11.40 -14.56 -16.96
CA ASN A 41 11.52 -14.98 -18.36
C ASN A 41 10.27 -14.72 -19.22
N VAL A 42 9.16 -14.29 -18.62
CA VAL A 42 7.91 -13.96 -19.32
C VAL A 42 7.62 -12.46 -19.25
N ASP A 43 6.88 -11.94 -20.23
CA ASP A 43 6.39 -10.56 -20.15
C ASP A 43 5.14 -10.46 -19.24
N LEU A 44 4.67 -9.23 -19.03
CA LEU A 44 3.53 -8.96 -18.15
C LEU A 44 2.23 -9.66 -18.60
N VAL A 45 2.02 -9.78 -19.91
CA VAL A 45 0.81 -10.39 -20.48
C VAL A 45 0.83 -11.90 -20.25
N GLU A 46 1.98 -12.53 -20.51
CA GLU A 46 2.20 -13.95 -20.24
C GLU A 46 2.16 -14.26 -18.74
N ALA A 47 2.78 -13.43 -17.89
CA ALA A 47 2.72 -13.56 -16.43
C ALA A 47 1.26 -13.55 -15.94
N ARG A 48 0.48 -12.56 -16.39
CA ARG A 48 -0.94 -12.46 -16.08
C ARG A 48 -1.70 -13.71 -16.50
N TYR A 49 -1.50 -14.18 -17.74
CA TYR A 49 -2.16 -15.39 -18.24
C TYR A 49 -1.83 -16.62 -17.37
N ILE A 50 -0.56 -16.81 -16.99
CA ILE A 50 -0.12 -17.91 -16.14
C ILE A 50 -0.77 -17.82 -14.75
N PHE A 51 -0.82 -16.61 -14.16
CA PHE A 51 -1.47 -16.38 -12.88
C PHE A 51 -2.98 -16.66 -12.96
N GLU A 52 -3.68 -16.13 -13.96
CA GLU A 52 -5.12 -16.39 -14.18
C GLU A 52 -5.41 -17.88 -14.41
N THR A 53 -4.49 -18.63 -15.04
CA THR A 53 -4.67 -20.06 -15.31
C THR A 53 -4.38 -20.93 -14.07
N HIS A 54 -3.43 -20.53 -13.23
CA HIS A 54 -2.90 -21.36 -12.14
C HIS A 54 -3.05 -20.72 -10.75
N TYR A 55 -3.97 -19.76 -10.61
CA TYR A 55 -4.18 -18.94 -9.42
C TYR A 55 -4.25 -19.75 -8.12
N SER A 56 -4.97 -20.88 -8.12
CA SER A 56 -5.13 -21.74 -6.93
C SER A 56 -3.82 -22.35 -6.46
N HIS A 57 -2.99 -22.84 -7.38
CA HIS A 57 -1.70 -23.47 -7.05
C HIS A 57 -0.66 -22.45 -6.61
N ILE A 58 -0.68 -21.27 -7.23
CA ILE A 58 0.19 -20.14 -6.88
C ILE A 58 -0.19 -19.59 -5.50
N TYR A 59 -1.47 -19.44 -5.20
CA TYR A 59 -1.93 -18.98 -3.89
C TYR A 59 -1.64 -20.00 -2.79
N TYR A 60 -1.86 -21.29 -3.06
CA TYR A 60 -1.48 -22.34 -2.10
C TYR A 60 0.02 -22.32 -1.80
N LEU A 61 0.86 -22.16 -2.84
CA LEU A 61 2.31 -21.99 -2.67
C LEU A 61 2.63 -20.77 -1.81
N PHE A 62 2.04 -19.62 -2.12
CA PHE A 62 2.19 -18.40 -1.32
C PHE A 62 1.84 -18.63 0.16
N TYR A 63 0.69 -19.23 0.43
CA TYR A 63 0.22 -19.44 1.79
C TYR A 63 1.09 -20.44 2.55
N ASP A 64 1.58 -21.48 1.88
CA ASP A 64 2.51 -22.46 2.47
C ASP A 64 3.85 -21.81 2.84
N VAL A 65 4.42 -20.98 1.95
CA VAL A 65 5.63 -20.19 2.23
C VAL A 65 5.41 -19.22 3.41
N PHE A 66 4.25 -18.54 3.45
CA PHE A 66 3.88 -17.67 4.56
C PHE A 66 3.76 -18.43 5.88
N ALA A 67 3.04 -19.56 5.89
CA ALA A 67 2.83 -20.37 7.08
C ALA A 67 4.15 -20.94 7.62
N ALA A 68 5.05 -21.39 6.74
CA ALA A 68 6.39 -21.85 7.11
C ALA A 68 7.22 -20.71 7.73
N THR A 69 7.18 -19.52 7.12
CA THR A 69 7.87 -18.31 7.63
C THR A 69 7.35 -17.94 9.02
N GLU A 70 6.03 -17.92 9.22
CA GLU A 70 5.39 -17.59 10.49
C GLU A 70 5.69 -18.63 11.58
N ALA A 71 5.67 -19.93 11.24
CA ALA A 71 6.00 -21.00 12.17
C ALA A 71 7.45 -20.91 12.66
N GLY A 72 8.38 -20.50 11.78
CA GLY A 72 9.78 -20.27 12.13
C GLY A 72 9.98 -19.26 13.27
N VAL A 73 9.16 -18.20 13.30
CA VAL A 73 9.20 -17.16 14.34
C VAL A 73 8.87 -17.73 15.72
N LYS A 74 7.87 -18.63 15.80
CA LYS A 74 7.40 -19.22 17.06
C LYS A 74 8.44 -20.16 17.69
N ILE A 75 9.27 -20.81 16.86
CA ILE A 75 10.26 -21.80 17.31
C ILE A 75 11.60 -21.13 17.62
N LYS A 76 12.03 -20.14 16.81
CA LYS A 76 13.31 -19.44 16.97
C LYS A 76 13.15 -17.94 16.66
N PRO A 77 12.80 -17.09 17.64
CA PRO A 77 12.49 -15.68 17.42
C PRO A 77 13.66 -14.85 16.88
N HIS A 78 14.90 -15.34 17.01
CA HIS A 78 16.12 -14.67 16.54
C HIS A 78 16.58 -15.13 15.15
N ARG A 79 15.92 -16.12 14.54
CA ARG A 79 16.31 -16.68 13.23
C ARG A 79 15.23 -16.46 12.16
N VAL A 80 14.58 -15.30 12.19
CA VAL A 80 13.73 -14.89 11.07
C VAL A 80 14.66 -14.53 9.90
N HIS A 81 14.67 -15.39 8.88
CA HIS A 81 15.36 -15.12 7.64
C HIS A 81 14.59 -14.03 6.90
N ARG A 82 15.19 -12.83 6.83
CA ARG A 82 14.65 -11.71 6.07
C ARG A 82 14.30 -12.09 4.63
N GLU A 83 15.05 -13.02 4.04
CA GLU A 83 14.83 -13.59 2.71
C GLU A 83 13.50 -14.37 2.60
N ASP A 84 13.07 -15.04 3.67
CA ASP A 84 11.80 -15.77 3.69
C ASP A 84 10.62 -14.79 3.66
N VAL A 85 10.69 -13.73 4.48
CA VAL A 85 9.70 -12.63 4.45
C VAL A 85 9.70 -11.93 3.09
N GLU A 86 10.87 -11.63 2.53
CA GLU A 86 10.99 -11.06 1.18
C GLU A 86 10.41 -11.99 0.10
N SER A 87 10.46 -13.30 0.30
CA SER A 87 9.81 -14.28 -0.58
C SER A 87 8.30 -14.27 -0.46
N VAL A 88 7.74 -14.19 0.76
CA VAL A 88 6.30 -14.00 0.98
C VAL A 88 5.81 -12.74 0.28
N LEU A 89 6.49 -11.61 0.53
CA LEU A 89 6.19 -10.31 -0.04
C LEU A 89 6.24 -10.34 -1.57
N TYR A 90 7.24 -11.00 -2.15
CA TYR A 90 7.39 -11.14 -3.60
C TYR A 90 6.20 -11.84 -4.24
N ILE A 91 5.77 -12.99 -3.72
CA ILE A 91 4.65 -13.73 -4.32
C ILE A 91 3.34 -12.96 -4.09
N LEU A 92 3.15 -12.39 -2.90
CA LEU A 92 1.96 -11.60 -2.56
C LEU A 92 1.79 -10.43 -3.53
N GLU A 93 2.85 -9.65 -3.80
CA GLU A 93 2.77 -8.54 -4.75
C GLU A 93 2.27 -8.98 -6.12
N HIS A 94 2.77 -10.10 -6.66
CA HIS A 94 2.33 -10.59 -7.96
C HIS A 94 0.89 -11.10 -7.93
N ILE A 95 0.45 -11.74 -6.83
CA ILE A 95 -0.95 -12.14 -6.65
C ILE A 95 -1.87 -10.91 -6.69
N LEU A 96 -1.52 -9.86 -5.94
CA LEU A 96 -2.32 -8.63 -5.87
C LEU A 96 -2.36 -7.91 -7.23
N LEU A 97 -1.22 -7.78 -7.90
CA LEU A 97 -1.17 -7.03 -9.16
C LEU A 97 -1.76 -7.78 -10.36
N LEU A 98 -1.67 -9.12 -10.40
CA LEU A 98 -2.05 -9.93 -11.57
C LEU A 98 -3.40 -10.63 -11.47
N LEU A 99 -4.04 -10.66 -10.29
CA LEU A 99 -5.34 -11.33 -10.08
C LEU A 99 -6.47 -10.41 -9.57
N PRO A 100 -6.61 -9.17 -10.08
CA PRO A 100 -7.53 -8.23 -9.47
C PRO A 100 -8.99 -8.61 -9.60
N GLU A 101 -9.38 -9.31 -10.67
CA GLU A 101 -10.76 -9.77 -10.84
C GLU A 101 -11.16 -10.85 -9.81
N LEU A 102 -10.23 -11.71 -9.38
CA LEU A 102 -10.52 -12.69 -8.33
C LEU A 102 -10.62 -12.02 -6.96
N LEU A 103 -9.71 -11.10 -6.67
CA LEU A 103 -9.64 -10.40 -5.38
C LEU A 103 -10.84 -9.48 -5.18
N GLN A 104 -11.34 -8.85 -6.25
CA GLN A 104 -12.59 -8.11 -6.25
C GLN A 104 -13.79 -8.98 -5.82
N GLN A 105 -13.78 -10.27 -6.17
CA GLN A 105 -14.81 -11.23 -5.77
C GLN A 105 -14.58 -11.82 -4.38
N ARG A 106 -13.75 -11.17 -3.55
CA ARG A 106 -13.40 -11.56 -2.18
C ARG A 106 -12.77 -12.95 -2.09
N TRP A 107 -12.15 -13.41 -3.18
CA TRP A 107 -11.44 -14.68 -3.19
C TRP A 107 -10.32 -14.68 -2.15
N GLN A 108 -10.28 -15.70 -1.30
CA GLN A 108 -9.31 -15.84 -0.20
C GLN A 108 -9.29 -14.68 0.81
N LEU A 109 -10.40 -13.91 0.92
CA LEU A 109 -10.48 -12.74 1.79
C LEU A 109 -10.00 -13.01 3.22
N HIS A 110 -10.47 -14.09 3.86
CA HIS A 110 -10.12 -14.38 5.26
C HIS A 110 -8.62 -14.67 5.46
N SER A 111 -8.03 -15.48 4.59
CA SER A 111 -6.61 -15.82 4.68
C SER A 111 -5.72 -14.63 4.33
N LEU A 112 -6.11 -13.80 3.37
CA LEU A 112 -5.43 -12.53 3.07
C LEU A 112 -5.57 -11.52 4.22
N THR A 113 -6.73 -11.40 4.86
CA THR A 113 -6.89 -10.54 6.05
C THR A 113 -5.91 -10.97 7.15
N ARG A 114 -5.78 -12.27 7.40
CA ARG A 114 -4.83 -12.81 8.38
C ARG A 114 -3.38 -12.45 8.01
N VAL A 115 -2.98 -12.67 6.76
CA VAL A 115 -1.64 -12.28 6.27
C VAL A 115 -1.41 -10.78 6.48
N MET A 116 -2.35 -9.93 6.06
CA MET A 116 -2.21 -8.47 6.19
C MET A 116 -2.08 -8.04 7.65
N ARG A 117 -2.85 -8.63 8.57
CA ARG A 117 -2.71 -8.37 10.01
C ARG A 117 -1.32 -8.76 10.53
N THR A 118 -0.78 -9.90 10.09
CA THR A 118 0.58 -10.34 10.45
C THR A 118 1.66 -9.41 9.92
N LEU A 119 1.55 -8.97 8.67
CA LEU A 119 2.53 -8.07 8.04
C LEU A 119 2.45 -6.63 8.58
N LEU A 120 1.24 -6.13 8.88
CA LEU A 120 0.99 -4.80 9.43
C LEU A 120 1.23 -4.68 10.94
N HIS A 121 1.50 -5.79 11.63
CA HIS A 121 1.65 -5.81 13.08
C HIS A 121 2.64 -4.72 13.56
N PRO A 122 2.26 -3.89 14.56
CA PRO A 122 3.04 -2.71 14.95
C PRO A 122 4.44 -3.05 15.47
N GLY A 123 4.61 -4.26 16.00
CA GLY A 123 5.91 -4.81 16.44
C GLY A 123 6.82 -5.34 15.32
N ASN A 124 6.44 -5.21 14.04
CA ASN A 124 7.35 -5.49 12.92
C ASN A 124 8.29 -4.30 12.67
N ILE A 125 9.45 -4.58 12.08
CA ILE A 125 10.39 -3.59 11.56
C ILE A 125 9.66 -2.59 10.62
N LEU A 126 9.98 -1.30 10.70
CA LEU A 126 9.26 -0.24 10.01
C LEU A 126 9.27 -0.42 8.49
N ARG A 127 10.38 -0.91 7.93
CA ARG A 127 10.46 -1.22 6.49
C ARG A 127 9.39 -2.23 6.08
N LEU A 128 9.16 -3.28 6.86
CA LEU A 128 8.12 -4.27 6.59
C LEU A 128 6.73 -3.66 6.74
N ARG A 129 6.50 -2.85 7.78
CA ARG A 129 5.20 -2.19 7.98
C ARG A 129 4.84 -1.24 6.83
N ARG A 130 5.82 -0.48 6.32
CA ARG A 130 5.64 0.38 5.13
C ARG A 130 5.29 -0.43 3.89
N GLU A 131 5.98 -1.56 3.69
CA GLU A 131 5.72 -2.47 2.58
C GLU A 131 4.33 -3.08 2.67
N ALA A 132 3.97 -3.58 3.86
CA ALA A 132 2.67 -4.16 4.15
C ALA A 132 1.53 -3.16 3.96
N MET A 133 1.73 -1.89 4.33
CA MET A 133 0.77 -0.81 4.05
C MET A 133 0.56 -0.64 2.55
N ARG A 134 1.62 -0.64 1.74
CA ARG A 134 1.49 -0.56 0.29
C ARG A 134 0.66 -1.73 -0.25
N MET A 135 0.98 -2.95 0.14
CA MET A 135 0.27 -4.16 -0.28
C MET A 135 -1.19 -4.15 0.18
N PHE A 136 -1.46 -3.70 1.40
CA PHE A 136 -2.82 -3.55 1.90
C PHE A 136 -3.60 -2.51 1.07
N VAL A 137 -3.01 -1.37 0.71
CA VAL A 137 -3.68 -0.36 -0.14
C VAL A 137 -3.96 -0.90 -1.54
N ILE A 138 -3.05 -1.70 -2.13
CA ILE A 138 -3.29 -2.40 -3.40
C ILE A 138 -4.49 -3.35 -3.25
N TRP A 139 -4.51 -4.18 -2.23
CA TRP A 139 -5.57 -5.16 -2.06
C TRP A 139 -6.93 -4.53 -1.70
N PHE A 140 -6.93 -3.56 -0.78
CA PHE A 140 -8.13 -2.93 -0.25
C PHE A 140 -8.92 -2.21 -1.34
N GLN A 141 -8.24 -1.52 -2.27
CA GLN A 141 -8.91 -0.86 -3.40
C GLN A 141 -9.50 -1.85 -4.42
N GLU A 142 -8.95 -3.07 -4.52
CA GLU A 142 -9.50 -4.12 -5.38
C GLU A 142 -10.80 -4.69 -4.81
N VAL A 143 -10.85 -4.93 -3.49
CA VAL A 143 -12.06 -5.34 -2.79
C VAL A 143 -13.13 -4.24 -2.86
N GLY A 144 -12.71 -2.98 -2.74
CA GLY A 144 -13.58 -1.83 -2.93
C GLY A 144 -14.80 -1.83 -1.98
N GLU A 145 -15.96 -1.47 -2.51
CA GLU A 145 -17.24 -1.39 -1.76
C GLU A 145 -17.64 -2.69 -1.06
N GLN A 146 -17.03 -3.83 -1.42
CA GLN A 146 -17.29 -5.13 -0.79
C GLN A 146 -16.44 -5.38 0.47
N ALA A 147 -15.64 -4.39 0.90
CA ALA A 147 -14.78 -4.51 2.06
C ALA A 147 -15.59 -4.79 3.34
N SER A 148 -15.11 -5.72 4.16
CA SER A 148 -15.72 -5.98 5.48
C SER A 148 -15.36 -4.88 6.48
N GLU A 149 -16.11 -4.80 7.58
CA GLU A 149 -15.78 -3.92 8.70
C GLU A 149 -14.35 -4.14 9.23
N GLU A 150 -13.85 -5.38 9.19
CA GLU A 150 -12.47 -5.69 9.58
C GLU A 150 -11.46 -5.00 8.65
N LEU A 151 -11.68 -5.01 7.34
CA LEU A 151 -10.81 -4.32 6.38
C LEU A 151 -10.88 -2.81 6.56
N LEU A 152 -12.08 -2.26 6.76
CA LEU A 152 -12.26 -0.83 7.06
C LEU A 152 -11.52 -0.43 8.34
N ALA A 153 -11.55 -1.28 9.36
CA ALA A 153 -10.87 -1.03 10.62
C ALA A 153 -9.35 -1.18 10.54
N ILE A 154 -8.83 -2.06 9.68
CA ILE A 154 -7.41 -2.09 9.32
C ILE A 154 -7.05 -0.79 8.59
N PHE A 155 -7.83 -0.36 7.60
CA PHE A 155 -7.59 0.87 6.87
C PHE A 155 -7.52 2.07 7.82
N ALA A 156 -8.48 2.22 8.74
CA ALA A 156 -8.53 3.33 9.69
C ALA A 156 -7.31 3.37 10.66
N THR A 157 -6.66 2.23 10.90
CA THR A 157 -5.55 2.10 11.85
C THR A 157 -4.17 2.01 11.19
N LEU A 158 -4.09 2.14 9.86
CA LEU A 158 -2.83 2.15 9.10
C LEU A 158 -1.86 3.24 9.57
N VAL A 159 -2.38 4.44 9.86
CA VAL A 159 -1.60 5.55 10.40
C VAL A 159 -1.72 5.56 11.94
N PRO A 160 -0.62 5.34 12.68
CA PRO A 160 -0.67 5.37 14.14
C PRO A 160 -1.02 6.77 14.64
N GLY A 161 -1.69 6.88 15.78
CA GLY A 161 -2.05 8.16 16.39
C GLY A 161 -3.44 8.69 16.04
N PHE A 162 -4.12 8.09 15.05
CA PHE A 162 -5.55 8.31 14.80
C PHE A 162 -6.42 7.39 15.68
N PRO A 163 -7.65 7.80 16.04
CA PRO A 163 -8.52 6.97 16.87
C PRO A 163 -8.99 5.73 16.11
N ALA A 164 -8.99 4.59 16.80
CA ALA A 164 -9.54 3.35 16.24
C ALA A 164 -11.07 3.45 16.08
N PRO A 165 -11.68 2.83 15.06
CA PRO A 165 -13.13 2.78 14.91
C PRO A 165 -13.82 2.16 16.14
N ALA A 166 -15.06 2.58 16.42
CA ALA A 166 -15.82 2.15 17.60
C ALA A 166 -15.95 0.61 17.72
N SER A 167 -16.00 -0.12 16.60
CA SER A 167 -16.06 -1.58 16.55
C SER A 167 -14.82 -2.28 17.13
N GLN A 168 -13.65 -1.63 17.14
CA GLN A 168 -12.44 -2.13 17.81
C GLN A 168 -12.35 -1.71 19.29
N GLN A 169 -13.10 -0.67 19.69
CA GLN A 169 -13.10 -0.19 21.08
C GLN A 169 -13.90 -1.10 22.03
N THR A 170 -14.81 -1.92 21.48
CA THR A 170 -15.59 -2.92 22.23
C THR A 170 -14.88 -4.26 22.40
N ALA A 171 -13.66 -4.44 21.88
CA ALA A 171 -12.85 -5.60 22.22
C ALA A 171 -12.48 -5.49 23.71
N PRO A 172 -12.92 -6.42 24.59
CA PRO A 172 -12.52 -6.39 25.98
C PRO A 172 -11.00 -6.45 26.04
N ARG A 173 -10.37 -5.55 26.81
CA ARG A 173 -8.98 -5.76 27.25
C ARG A 173 -8.88 -7.21 27.76
N PRO A 174 -7.84 -7.98 27.41
CA PRO A 174 -7.77 -9.36 27.84
C PRO A 174 -7.92 -9.41 29.37
N PRO A 175 -8.92 -10.13 29.90
CA PRO A 175 -8.99 -10.36 31.33
C PRO A 175 -7.73 -11.10 31.75
N ARG A 176 -7.18 -10.75 32.91
CA ARG A 176 -6.08 -11.51 33.53
C ARG A 176 -6.47 -12.99 33.54
N ALA A 177 -5.63 -13.82 32.92
CA ALA A 177 -5.93 -15.22 32.69
C ALA A 177 -6.27 -15.96 34.00
N HIS A 178 -7.43 -16.61 34.03
CA HIS A 178 -7.72 -17.72 34.95
C HIS A 178 -7.43 -19.05 34.24
N PRO A 179 -6.97 -20.10 34.94
CA PRO A 179 -6.19 -21.17 34.31
C PRO A 179 -6.94 -22.30 33.61
N ASP A 180 -8.27 -22.31 33.48
CA ASP A 180 -8.99 -23.59 33.21
C ASP A 180 -10.04 -23.63 32.10
N HIS A 181 -10.10 -22.68 31.18
CA HIS A 181 -10.92 -22.84 29.96
C HIS A 181 -10.18 -22.42 28.69
N LYS A 182 -9.78 -23.40 27.87
CA LYS A 182 -9.35 -23.19 26.49
C LYS A 182 -10.57 -22.81 25.63
N LEU A 183 -10.96 -21.54 25.69
CA LEU A 183 -11.74 -20.92 24.62
C LEU A 183 -10.85 -20.91 23.37
N VAL A 184 -11.36 -21.38 22.23
CA VAL A 184 -10.71 -21.14 20.93
C VAL A 184 -10.84 -19.64 20.65
N GLY A 185 -9.88 -18.86 21.17
CA GLY A 185 -9.76 -17.44 20.90
C GLY A 185 -9.24 -17.19 19.48
N PRO A 186 -9.36 -15.95 18.97
CA PRO A 186 -8.66 -15.56 17.76
C PRO A 186 -7.17 -15.89 17.93
N VAL A 187 -6.55 -16.52 16.93
CA VAL A 187 -5.10 -16.75 16.96
C VAL A 187 -4.41 -15.39 17.07
N ASP A 188 -3.74 -15.15 18.19
CA ASP A 188 -3.00 -13.92 18.41
C ASP A 188 -1.93 -13.76 17.33
N VAL A 189 -2.05 -12.68 16.57
CA VAL A 189 -1.12 -12.32 15.51
C VAL A 189 0.15 -11.79 16.17
N VAL A 190 1.29 -12.43 15.91
CA VAL A 190 2.61 -12.04 16.42
C VAL A 190 3.43 -11.33 15.34
N PRO A 191 4.39 -10.45 15.70
CA PRO A 191 5.27 -9.84 14.70
C PRO A 191 6.10 -10.91 14.00
N ILE A 192 6.08 -10.91 12.67
CA ILE A 192 6.83 -11.87 11.85
C ILE A 192 8.30 -11.48 11.71
N LEU A 193 8.63 -10.19 11.82
CA LEU A 193 10.00 -9.68 11.71
C LEU A 193 10.20 -8.49 12.67
N PRO A 194 10.54 -8.74 13.95
CA PRO A 194 10.73 -7.67 14.93
C PRO A 194 11.97 -6.81 14.63
N PRO A 195 12.01 -5.54 15.08
CA PRO A 195 13.18 -4.69 14.94
C PRO A 195 14.42 -5.32 15.56
N GLN A 196 15.56 -5.19 14.87
CA GLN A 196 16.87 -5.45 15.45
C GLN A 196 17.53 -4.10 15.79
N GLY A 197 18.33 -4.05 16.85
CA GLY A 197 18.72 -2.84 17.60
C GLY A 197 19.45 -1.68 16.87
N SER A 198 19.43 -1.65 15.53
CA SER A 198 20.01 -0.60 14.69
C SER A 198 18.99 0.13 13.80
N GLU A 199 17.69 -0.10 13.97
CA GLU A 199 16.67 0.57 13.16
C GLU A 199 16.51 2.06 13.52
N LYS A 200 16.77 2.94 12.55
CA LYS A 200 16.45 4.37 12.65
C LYS A 200 14.94 4.56 12.57
N THR A 201 14.36 5.08 13.65
CA THR A 201 12.93 5.39 13.72
C THR A 201 12.71 6.87 13.37
N PRO A 202 11.75 7.23 12.51
CA PRO A 202 11.37 8.62 12.27
C PRO A 202 10.88 9.31 13.55
N ASP A 203 11.16 10.60 13.70
CA ASP A 203 10.74 11.39 14.87
C ASP A 203 9.21 11.48 15.01
N ASP A 204 8.49 11.45 13.88
CA ASP A 204 7.03 11.46 13.83
C ASP A 204 6.51 10.30 12.95
N LEU A 205 6.18 9.19 13.60
CA LEU A 205 5.60 8.01 12.95
C LEU A 205 4.22 8.27 12.34
N THR A 206 3.42 9.16 12.95
CA THR A 206 2.07 9.50 12.46
C THR A 206 2.21 10.16 11.09
N ARG A 207 3.04 11.21 11.02
CA ARG A 207 3.34 11.90 9.76
C ARG A 207 3.94 10.96 8.72
N PHE A 208 4.94 10.16 9.11
CA PHE A 208 5.62 9.24 8.20
C PHE A 208 4.66 8.25 7.52
N PHE A 209 3.79 7.61 8.29
CA PHE A 209 2.83 6.66 7.75
C PHE A 209 1.69 7.34 6.99
N LEU A 210 1.29 8.56 7.37
CA LEU A 210 0.35 9.35 6.57
C LEU A 210 0.92 9.69 5.20
N GLU A 211 2.18 10.15 5.12
CA GLU A 211 2.87 10.38 3.85
C GLU A 211 2.87 9.11 2.99
N CYS A 212 3.23 7.96 3.60
CA CYS A 212 3.20 6.67 2.91
C CYS A 212 1.80 6.29 2.39
N LEU A 213 0.76 6.46 3.21
CA LEU A 213 -0.62 6.15 2.81
C LEU A 213 -1.05 7.02 1.63
N MET A 214 -0.83 8.33 1.72
CA MET A 214 -1.21 9.28 0.68
C MET A 214 -0.48 9.02 -0.65
N ASP A 215 0.81 8.73 -0.60
CA ASP A 215 1.59 8.37 -1.78
C ASP A 215 1.09 7.05 -2.39
N ASN A 216 0.82 6.03 -1.56
CA ASN A 216 0.36 4.73 -2.02
C ASN A 216 -1.05 4.77 -2.63
N MET A 217 -1.95 5.63 -2.15
CA MET A 217 -3.30 5.78 -2.72
C MET A 217 -3.29 6.25 -4.19
N VAL A 218 -2.18 6.83 -4.67
CA VAL A 218 -2.04 7.27 -6.07
C VAL A 218 -1.06 6.38 -6.83
N THR A 219 0.14 6.19 -6.28
CA THR A 219 1.23 5.50 -6.98
C THR A 219 0.93 4.02 -7.25
N GLN A 220 0.02 3.42 -6.50
CA GLN A 220 -0.33 2.01 -6.67
C GLN A 220 -1.52 1.77 -7.60
N LEU A 221 -2.33 2.78 -7.93
CA LEU A 221 -3.56 2.64 -8.74
C LEU A 221 -3.28 1.96 -10.08
N THR A 222 -2.30 2.48 -10.82
CA THR A 222 -2.02 2.06 -12.19
C THR A 222 -1.17 0.81 -12.27
N ARG A 223 -0.68 0.28 -11.14
CA ARG A 223 0.11 -0.95 -11.10
C ARG A 223 -0.75 -2.20 -11.21
N ILE A 224 -2.04 -2.09 -10.86
CA ILE A 224 -2.97 -3.22 -10.87
C ILE A 224 -3.42 -3.51 -12.29
N GLU A 225 -3.29 -4.78 -12.71
CA GLU A 225 -3.58 -5.22 -14.08
C GLU A 225 -5.06 -5.52 -14.31
N TRP A 226 -5.92 -4.53 -14.10
CA TRP A 226 -7.34 -4.64 -14.45
C TRP A 226 -7.55 -4.88 -15.95
N LYS A 227 -8.54 -5.72 -16.29
CA LYS A 227 -9.08 -5.83 -17.67
C LYS A 227 -9.73 -4.52 -18.11
N ASP A 228 -10.57 -3.95 -17.24
CA ASP A 228 -11.20 -2.66 -17.46
C ASP A 228 -10.44 -1.55 -16.71
N LYS A 229 -9.85 -0.61 -17.46
CA LYS A 229 -9.07 0.51 -16.91
C LYS A 229 -9.95 1.54 -16.17
N ALA A 230 -11.26 1.55 -16.38
CA ALA A 230 -12.18 2.38 -15.59
C ALA A 230 -12.14 2.02 -14.09
N ASN A 231 -11.74 0.79 -13.75
CA ASN A 231 -11.56 0.38 -12.36
C ASN A 231 -10.53 1.22 -11.62
N HIS A 232 -9.49 1.76 -12.27
CA HIS A 232 -8.51 2.62 -11.60
C HIS A 232 -9.16 3.86 -10.99
N VAL A 233 -10.12 4.48 -11.69
CA VAL A 233 -10.86 5.64 -11.19
C VAL A 233 -11.78 5.24 -10.03
N ARG A 234 -12.48 4.10 -10.15
CA ARG A 234 -13.32 3.56 -9.08
C ARG A 234 -12.50 3.27 -7.82
N CYS A 235 -11.37 2.61 -7.96
CA CYS A 235 -10.43 2.29 -6.87
C CYS A 235 -9.93 3.56 -6.18
N PHE A 236 -9.56 4.59 -6.94
CA PHE A 236 -9.15 5.88 -6.36
C PHE A 236 -10.27 6.53 -5.55
N ASN A 237 -11.48 6.64 -6.13
CA ASN A 237 -12.62 7.22 -5.43
C ASN A 237 -12.91 6.49 -4.13
N PHE A 238 -12.90 5.15 -4.15
CA PHE A 238 -13.07 4.33 -2.95
C PHE A 238 -12.01 4.61 -1.89
N LEU A 239 -10.73 4.63 -2.25
CA LEU A 239 -9.64 4.94 -1.31
C LEU A 239 -9.78 6.35 -0.74
N PHE A 240 -10.06 7.32 -1.59
CA PHE A 240 -10.18 8.71 -1.20
C PHE A 240 -11.41 8.97 -0.32
N ASP A 241 -12.54 8.30 -0.58
CA ASP A 241 -13.73 8.37 0.26
C ASP A 241 -13.46 7.80 1.65
N ASN A 242 -12.80 6.64 1.75
CA ASN A 242 -12.37 6.09 3.04
C ASN A 242 -11.37 7.02 3.75
N PHE A 243 -10.44 7.64 3.03
CA PHE A 243 -9.55 8.64 3.61
C PHE A 243 -10.30 9.84 4.18
N LYS A 244 -11.25 10.40 3.41
CA LYS A 244 -12.13 11.50 3.85
C LYS A 244 -12.95 11.11 5.08
N GLN A 245 -13.35 9.85 5.19
CA GLN A 245 -14.13 9.36 6.32
C GLN A 245 -13.28 9.19 7.58
N PHE A 246 -12.14 8.48 7.47
CA PHE A 246 -11.37 8.03 8.64
C PHE A 246 -10.25 8.97 9.08
N TYR A 247 -9.71 9.79 8.19
CA TYR A 247 -8.54 10.63 8.49
C TYR A 247 -8.87 12.12 8.46
N LEU A 248 -9.59 12.58 7.44
CA LEU A 248 -9.81 14.00 7.21
C LEU A 248 -10.45 14.75 8.40
N PRO A 249 -11.47 14.23 9.11
CA PRO A 249 -12.10 14.94 10.23
C PRO A 249 -11.13 15.15 11.40
N HIS A 250 -10.15 14.26 11.56
CA HIS A 250 -9.14 14.38 12.60
C HIS A 250 -8.02 15.34 12.18
N ILE A 251 -7.61 15.33 10.91
CA ILE A 251 -6.60 16.24 10.38
C ILE A 251 -7.13 17.68 10.35
N PHE A 252 -8.39 17.87 9.93
CA PHE A 252 -9.09 19.15 9.83
C PHE A 252 -10.43 19.10 10.59
N PRO A 253 -10.42 19.28 11.93
CA PRO A 253 -11.65 19.26 12.73
C PRO A 253 -12.69 20.30 12.31
N ASP A 254 -12.22 21.46 11.85
CA ASP A 254 -13.07 22.57 11.39
C ASP A 254 -13.40 22.48 9.88
N PHE A 255 -13.25 21.29 9.26
CA PHE A 255 -13.51 21.13 7.84
C PHE A 255 -14.99 21.37 7.52
N ASN A 256 -15.26 22.34 6.65
CA ASN A 256 -16.61 22.68 6.24
C ASN A 256 -17.06 21.79 5.07
N TRP A 257 -17.96 20.83 5.33
CA TRP A 257 -18.51 19.94 4.31
C TRP A 257 -19.50 20.61 3.35
N HIS A 258 -19.90 21.85 3.63
CA HIS A 258 -20.87 22.61 2.82
C HIS A 258 -20.21 23.64 1.89
N THR A 259 -18.88 23.82 1.97
CA THR A 259 -18.13 24.69 1.07
C THR A 259 -17.53 23.88 -0.08
N ASN A 260 -17.72 24.32 -1.32
CA ASN A 260 -17.04 23.76 -2.48
C ASN A 260 -16.72 24.84 -3.51
N LEU A 261 -15.96 24.50 -4.56
CA LEU A 261 -15.50 25.45 -5.57
C LEU A 261 -16.63 26.24 -6.24
N TYR A 262 -17.81 25.63 -6.39
CA TYR A 262 -18.97 26.24 -7.04
C TYR A 262 -19.93 26.92 -6.05
N LYS A 263 -19.88 26.54 -4.77
CA LYS A 263 -20.70 27.08 -3.69
C LYS A 263 -19.84 27.32 -2.45
N PRO A 264 -19.05 28.40 -2.43
CA PRO A 264 -18.23 28.72 -1.27
C PRO A 264 -19.10 29.16 -0.09
N ALA A 265 -18.72 28.76 1.12
CA ALA A 265 -19.29 29.32 2.33
C ALA A 265 -18.88 30.80 2.42
N LEU A 266 -19.86 31.71 2.31
CA LEU A 266 -19.66 33.16 2.34
C LEU A 266 -19.56 33.72 3.77
N SER A 267 -19.77 32.89 4.80
CA SER A 267 -19.55 33.24 6.19
C SER A 267 -18.06 33.55 6.42
N LEU A 268 -17.78 34.64 7.12
CA LEU A 268 -16.41 34.97 7.53
C LEU A 268 -15.83 33.78 8.31
N PRO A 269 -14.60 33.32 7.97
CA PRO A 269 -13.93 32.31 8.78
C PRO A 269 -13.83 32.82 10.22
N GLU A 270 -14.20 32.00 11.20
CA GLU A 270 -13.88 32.31 12.59
C GLU A 270 -12.38 32.54 12.67
N LEU A 271 -11.96 33.67 13.25
CA LEU A 271 -10.56 34.00 13.43
C LEU A 271 -9.92 32.79 14.10
N ARG A 272 -9.01 32.11 13.38
CA ARG A 272 -8.30 30.92 13.86
C ARG A 272 -7.83 31.24 15.27
N ARG A 273 -8.51 30.69 16.28
CA ARG A 273 -8.09 30.84 17.68
C ARG A 273 -6.65 30.37 17.66
N GLN A 274 -5.70 31.32 17.77
CA GLN A 274 -4.29 30.99 17.77
C GLN A 274 -4.15 29.84 18.76
N LEU A 275 -3.60 28.72 18.31
CA LEU A 275 -3.30 27.59 19.19
C LEU A 275 -2.40 28.18 20.28
N SER A 276 -3.00 28.59 21.40
CA SER A 276 -2.30 29.39 22.40
C SER A 276 -1.08 28.60 22.83
N PRO A 277 0.15 29.13 22.65
CA PRO A 277 1.38 28.44 23.05
C PRO A 277 1.42 28.12 24.54
N MET A 278 0.51 28.70 25.33
CA MET A 278 0.53 28.71 26.78
C MET A 278 -0.44 27.75 27.48
N ALA A 279 -1.29 27.03 26.75
CA ALA A 279 -2.05 25.93 27.37
C ALA A 279 -1.31 24.61 27.06
N SER A 280 -0.15 24.46 27.69
CA SER A 280 0.43 23.16 27.94
C SER A 280 -0.63 22.29 28.62
N SER A 281 -0.72 21.02 28.24
CA SER A 281 -1.38 20.04 29.11
C SER A 281 -0.69 20.08 30.47
N VAL A 282 -1.39 19.66 31.53
CA VAL A 282 -0.89 19.64 32.92
C VAL A 282 0.46 18.90 33.04
N ASP A 283 0.85 18.09 32.04
CA ASP A 283 2.06 17.27 32.01
C ASP A 283 3.10 17.69 30.95
N GLY A 284 3.00 18.87 30.33
CA GLY A 284 3.98 19.34 29.32
C GLY A 284 3.96 18.57 27.99
N ALA A 285 3.04 17.62 27.81
CA ALA A 285 2.85 16.91 26.56
C ALA A 285 2.07 17.78 25.54
N PRO A 286 2.49 17.84 24.26
CA PRO A 286 1.76 18.57 23.23
C PRO A 286 0.35 18.00 23.06
N ARG A 287 -0.66 18.87 22.88
CA ARG A 287 -2.06 18.42 22.73
C ARG A 287 -2.18 17.54 21.49
N PRO A 288 -3.11 16.56 21.46
CA PRO A 288 -3.33 15.72 20.28
C PRO A 288 -3.54 16.52 18.99
N ALA A 289 -4.22 17.67 19.07
CA ALA A 289 -4.43 18.57 17.95
C ALA A 289 -3.14 19.21 17.40
N ASP A 290 -2.14 19.45 18.24
CA ASP A 290 -0.84 20.01 17.84
C ASP A 290 0.00 18.95 17.09
N ARG A 291 -0.16 17.66 17.44
CA ARG A 291 0.50 16.54 16.77
C ARG A 291 0.03 16.32 15.33
N LEU A 292 -1.21 16.70 15.02
CA LEU A 292 -1.78 16.56 13.67
C LEU A 292 -1.49 17.77 12.75
N VAL A 293 -0.81 18.82 13.25
CA VAL A 293 -0.40 19.95 12.41
C VAL A 293 0.53 19.48 11.28
N ALA A 294 1.47 18.58 11.57
CA ALA A 294 2.31 17.96 10.56
C ALA A 294 1.48 17.20 9.51
N CYS A 295 0.41 16.53 9.93
CA CYS A 295 -0.50 15.82 9.03
C CYS A 295 -1.23 16.77 8.07
N ARG A 296 -1.62 17.97 8.54
CA ARG A 296 -2.22 19.00 7.66
C ARG A 296 -1.26 19.39 6.54
N VAL A 297 0.01 19.57 6.85
CA VAL A 297 1.06 19.90 5.87
C VAL A 297 1.21 18.78 4.84
N VAL A 298 1.17 17.52 5.28
CA VAL A 298 1.22 16.36 4.37
C VAL A 298 0.06 16.39 3.38
N VAL A 299 -1.18 16.55 3.87
CA VAL A 299 -2.36 16.59 2.99
C VAL A 299 -2.32 17.77 2.02
N ILE A 300 -2.00 18.98 2.51
CA ILE A 300 -1.94 20.18 1.67
C ILE A 300 -0.86 20.02 0.59
N ARG A 301 0.35 19.54 0.95
CA ARG A 301 1.43 19.31 -0.01
C ARG A 301 1.04 18.28 -1.05
N TRP A 302 0.43 17.18 -0.62
CA TRP A 302 -0.01 16.12 -1.53
C TRP A 302 -1.03 16.67 -2.55
N VAL A 303 -2.05 17.40 -2.11
CA VAL A 303 -3.01 18.04 -3.03
C VAL A 303 -2.32 19.03 -3.97
N ALA A 304 -1.44 19.87 -3.42
CA ALA A 304 -0.68 20.86 -4.20
C ALA A 304 0.13 20.22 -5.34
N ASN A 305 0.73 19.04 -5.11
CA ASN A 305 1.49 18.31 -6.12
C ASN A 305 0.66 17.87 -7.34
N PHE A 306 -0.66 17.69 -7.19
CA PHE A 306 -1.55 17.29 -8.29
C PHE A 306 -2.31 18.46 -8.92
N VAL A 307 -2.50 19.57 -8.18
CA VAL A 307 -3.26 20.73 -8.65
C VAL A 307 -2.36 21.77 -9.32
N HIS A 308 -1.10 21.89 -8.90
CA HIS A 308 -0.13 22.73 -9.60
C HIS A 308 0.50 21.93 -10.74
N ALA A 309 -0.12 21.96 -11.92
CA ALA A 309 0.59 21.57 -13.13
C ALA A 309 1.90 22.37 -13.23
N PRO A 310 3.06 21.75 -13.54
CA PRO A 310 4.25 22.53 -13.81
C PRO A 310 3.99 23.35 -15.09
N LEU A 311 3.70 24.63 -14.91
CA LEU A 311 3.81 25.66 -15.94
C LEU A 311 5.28 25.78 -16.36
N SER A 312 5.84 24.78 -17.04
CA SER A 312 7.11 24.86 -17.78
C SER A 312 7.48 23.51 -18.43
N ARG A 313 6.87 23.19 -19.57
CA ARG A 313 7.52 22.51 -20.73
C ARG A 313 6.75 22.80 -22.04
N ARG A 314 6.23 24.03 -22.18
CA ARG A 314 5.55 24.49 -23.41
C ARG A 314 5.96 25.94 -23.64
N GLY A 315 7.23 26.15 -24.01
CA GLY A 315 7.74 27.51 -24.17
C GLY A 315 9.24 27.66 -24.45
N GLU A 316 9.91 26.69 -25.05
CA GLU A 316 11.23 26.91 -25.67
C GLU A 316 11.27 26.30 -27.08
N GLN A 317 10.35 26.76 -27.92
CA GLN A 317 10.63 26.91 -29.34
C GLN A 317 10.15 28.31 -29.70
N ALA A 318 11.03 29.29 -29.50
CA ALA A 318 10.87 30.58 -30.11
C ALA A 318 10.94 30.41 -31.64
N PRO A 319 10.02 31.00 -32.42
CA PRO A 319 10.16 31.00 -33.87
C PRO A 319 11.38 31.86 -34.22
N SER A 320 12.34 31.26 -34.91
CA SER A 320 13.44 31.96 -35.56
C SER A 320 12.88 32.99 -36.53
N GLY A 321 12.93 34.27 -36.15
CA GLY A 321 12.63 35.40 -37.03
C GLY A 321 13.63 35.47 -38.20
N PRO A 322 13.21 35.95 -39.37
CA PRO A 322 14.06 36.00 -40.55
C PRO A 322 15.15 37.07 -40.37
N GLY A 323 16.40 36.70 -40.68
CA GLY A 323 17.55 37.60 -40.63
C GLY A 323 17.42 38.76 -41.65
N PRO A 324 18.04 39.92 -41.36
CA PRO A 324 17.97 41.05 -42.28
C PRO A 324 18.81 40.76 -43.53
N GLY A 325 18.14 40.81 -44.68
CA GLY A 325 18.74 40.70 -45.99
C GLY A 325 19.60 41.91 -46.32
N HIS A 326 20.75 41.62 -46.94
CA HIS A 326 21.59 42.57 -47.65
C HIS A 326 20.77 43.40 -48.65
N HIS A 327 20.83 44.72 -48.52
CA HIS A 327 20.64 45.62 -49.65
C HIS A 327 21.91 46.45 -49.85
N GLY A 328 22.58 46.19 -50.97
CA GLY A 328 23.61 47.06 -51.51
C GLY A 328 23.00 48.37 -52.00
N GLN A 329 23.73 49.46 -51.78
CA GLN A 329 23.51 50.75 -52.41
C GLN A 329 24.76 51.07 -53.24
N GLN A 330 24.60 51.06 -54.56
CA GLN A 330 25.41 51.85 -55.49
C GLN A 330 24.46 52.87 -56.12
N SER A 331 24.80 54.15 -56.02
CA SER A 331 24.67 55.17 -57.08
C SER A 331 25.03 56.54 -56.50
N GLY A 332 26.00 57.22 -57.11
CA GLY A 332 26.43 58.57 -56.78
C GLY A 332 27.93 58.74 -56.95
#